data_AF-B1MAA7-F1
#
_entry.id   AF-B1MAA7-F1
#
_cell.length_a   1.000
_cell.length_b   1.000
_cell.length_c   1.000
_cell.angle_alpha   90.00
_cell.angle_beta   90.00
_cell.angle_gamma   90.00
#
_symmetry.space_group_name_H-M   'P 1'
#
loop_
_entity.id
_entity.type
_entity.pdbx_description
1 polymer ?
#
loop_
_entity_poly.entity_id
_entity_poly.type
_entity_poly.pdbx_seq_one_letter_code
_entity_poly.pdbx_strand_id
1 'polypeptide(L)' 'MSTPLASEPPILLGLAAVADFLGITERQARHLAGKGSLPVFKLRKSGLVAARPESLRAWLAAEEAAALAEEGERA' A
#
# COMPACT_ATOMS: atom_id res chain seq x y z
N MET A 1 -19.13 6.39 -25.30
CA MET A 1 -17.88 5.94 -24.68
C MET A 1 -18.23 4.85 -23.69
N SER A 2 -18.02 3.59 -24.05
CA SER A 2 -18.22 2.46 -23.15
C SER A 2 -17.04 2.31 -22.18
N THR A 3 -17.34 1.73 -21.01
CA THR A 3 -16.47 0.83 -20.21
C THR A 3 -15.65 1.47 -19.07
N PRO A 4 -15.49 0.83 -17.89
CA PRO A 4 -16.38 -0.10 -17.16
C PRO A 4 -16.67 0.30 -15.70
N LEU A 5 -17.81 -0.16 -15.18
CA LEU A 5 -18.12 -0.29 -13.75
C LEU A 5 -17.42 -1.55 -13.19
N ALA A 6 -16.12 -1.45 -12.93
CA ALA A 6 -15.40 -2.43 -12.12
C ALA A 6 -14.53 -1.65 -11.13
N SER A 7 -15.18 -0.93 -10.22
CA SER A 7 -14.49 -0.33 -9.09
C SER A 7 -13.99 -1.48 -8.23
N GLU A 8 -12.68 -1.74 -8.25
CA GLU A 8 -12.00 -2.50 -7.20
C GLU A 8 -12.60 -2.11 -5.83
N PRO A 9 -12.69 -3.05 -4.86
CA PRO A 9 -13.18 -2.70 -3.53
C PRO A 9 -12.47 -1.42 -3.07
N PRO A 10 -13.21 -0.39 -2.63
CA PRO A 10 -12.64 0.96 -2.46
C PRO A 10 -11.50 0.99 -1.43
N ILE A 11 -11.38 -0.08 -0.64
CA ILE A 11 -10.49 -0.22 0.49
C ILE A 11 -10.05 -1.70 0.58
N LEU A 12 -8.75 -1.94 0.68
CA LEU A 12 -8.17 -3.23 1.05
C LEU A 12 -8.35 -3.43 2.56
N LEU A 13 -9.02 -4.51 2.95
CA LEU A 13 -9.34 -4.81 4.35
C LEU A 13 -8.39 -5.87 4.89
N GLY A 14 -7.73 -5.55 5.98
CA GLY A 14 -6.75 -6.42 6.64
C GLY A 14 -5.37 -6.34 6.00
N LEU A 15 -4.37 -6.77 6.77
CA LEU A 15 -2.99 -6.81 6.30
C LEU A 15 -2.76 -7.89 5.24
N ALA A 16 -3.58 -8.94 5.20
CA ALA A 16 -3.52 -9.96 4.16
C ALA A 16 -3.83 -9.35 2.78
N ALA A 17 -4.94 -8.61 2.64
CA ALA A 17 -5.28 -7.96 1.37
C ALA A 17 -4.26 -6.89 0.95
N VAL A 18 -3.65 -6.18 1.91
CA VAL A 18 -2.55 -5.25 1.64
C VAL A 18 -1.31 -5.99 1.17
N ALA A 19 -0.99 -7.13 1.79
CA ALA A 19 0.16 -7.95 1.43
C ALA A 19 0.01 -8.56 0.02
N ASP A 20 -1.18 -9.09 -0.29
CA ASP A 20 -1.52 -9.62 -1.61
C ASP A 20 -1.39 -8.53 -2.69
N PHE A 21 -1.86 -7.32 -2.40
CA PHE A 21 -1.74 -6.18 -3.32
C PHE A 21 -0.29 -5.78 -3.59
N LEU A 22 0.56 -5.82 -2.57
CA LEU A 22 1.98 -5.45 -2.67
C LEU A 22 2.87 -6.62 -3.15
N GLY A 23 2.34 -7.84 -3.26
CA GLY A 23 3.13 -9.02 -3.60
C GLY A 23 4.12 -9.43 -2.51
N ILE A 24 3.83 -9.13 -1.24
CA ILE A 24 4.68 -9.45 -0.08
C ILE A 24 3.97 -10.40 0.88
N THR A 25 4.69 -10.94 1.86
CA THR A 25 4.07 -11.76 2.91
C THR A 25 3.29 -10.90 3.91
N GLU A 26 2.21 -11.45 4.50
CA GLU A 26 1.44 -10.76 5.54
C GLU A 26 2.33 -10.35 6.74
N ARG A 27 3.35 -11.15 7.06
CA ARG A 27 4.32 -10.83 8.11
C ARG A 27 5.12 -9.57 7.78
N GLN A 28 5.56 -9.41 6.53
CA GLN A 28 6.25 -8.20 6.07
C GLN A 28 5.30 -7.00 6.10
N ALA A 29 4.08 -7.15 5.60
CA ALA A 29 3.06 -6.10 5.65
C ALA A 29 2.80 -5.66 7.10
N ARG A 30 2.67 -6.61 8.05
CA ARG A 30 2.51 -6.31 9.48
C ARG A 30 3.70 -5.56 10.06
N HIS A 31 4.92 -5.98 9.71
CA HIS A 31 6.14 -5.33 10.17
C HIS A 31 6.24 -3.89 9.66
N LEU A 32 6.00 -3.67 8.37
CA LEU A 32 6.03 -2.34 7.75
C LEU A 32 4.90 -1.43 8.29
N ALA A 33 3.70 -1.98 8.48
CA ALA A 33 2.59 -1.27 9.12
C ALA A 33 2.91 -0.91 10.57
N GLY A 34 3.55 -1.81 11.34
CA GLY A 34 3.98 -1.55 12.71
C GLY A 34 5.08 -0.50 12.82
N LYS A 35 5.94 -0.39 11.81
CA LYS A 35 6.94 0.67 11.68
C LYS A 35 6.37 2.03 11.21
N GLY A 36 5.12 2.05 10.77
CA GLY A 36 4.51 3.25 10.18
C GLY A 36 5.01 3.56 8.76
N SER A 37 5.63 2.59 8.08
CA SER A 37 6.16 2.77 6.72
C SER A 37 5.10 2.55 5.63
N LEU A 38 4.01 1.84 5.94
CA LEU A 38 2.91 1.64 4.99
C LEU A 38 1.79 2.69 5.20
N PRO A 39 1.18 3.20 4.12
CA PRO A 39 0.04 4.11 4.18
C PRO A 39 -1.27 3.37 4.52
N VAL A 40 -1.32 2.81 5.72
CA VAL A 40 -2.48 2.08 6.27
C VAL A 40 -3.19 2.90 7.35
N PHE A 41 -4.48 2.66 7.56
CA PHE A 41 -5.27 3.27 8.62
C PHE A 41 -6.14 2.23 9.34
N LYS A 42 -6.48 2.50 10.61
CA LYS A 42 -7.40 1.65 11.37
C LYS A 42 -8.83 2.13 11.22
N LEU A 43 -9.74 1.23 10.84
CA LEU A 43 -11.17 1.48 10.82
C LEU A 43 -11.71 1.49 12.25
N ARG A 44 -12.11 2.66 12.75
CA ARG A 44 -12.53 2.86 14.16
C ARG A 44 -13.65 1.92 14.62
N LYS A 45 -14.56 1.50 13.72
CA LYS A 45 -15.71 0.65 14.06
C LYS A 45 -15.38 -0.85 14.14
N SER A 46 -14.41 -1.32 13.35
CA SER A 46 -14.06 -2.76 13.27
C SER A 46 -12.71 -3.09 13.90
N GLY A 47 -11.88 -2.08 14.19
CA GLY A 47 -10.50 -2.26 14.66
C GLY A 47 -9.55 -2.80 13.58
N LEU A 48 -10.05 -3.04 12.37
CA LEU A 48 -9.28 -3.62 11.26
C LEU A 48 -8.35 -2.58 10.64
N VAL A 49 -7.17 -3.05 10.24
CA VAL A 49 -6.25 -2.27 9.41
C VAL A 49 -6.76 -2.28 7.98
N ALA A 50 -6.71 -1.14 7.32
CA ALA A 50 -7.19 -0.96 5.97
C ALA A 50 -6.27 -0.03 5.18
N ALA A 51 -6.26 -0.16 3.86
CA ALA A 51 -5.52 0.73 2.97
C ALA A 51 -6.32 1.05 1.72
N ARG A 52 -6.06 2.20 1.10
CA ARG A 52 -6.55 2.48 -0.25
C ARG A 52 -5.50 2.03 -1.26
N PRO A 53 -5.88 1.28 -2.32
CA PRO A 53 -4.96 0.90 -3.39
C PRO A 53 -4.22 2.09 -4.00
N GLU A 54 -4.90 3.21 -4.21
CA GLU A 54 -4.32 4.44 -4.76
C GLU A 54 -3.20 5.00 -3.88
N SER A 55 -3.39 5.00 -2.55
CA SER A 55 -2.37 5.45 -1.60
C SER A 55 -1.15 4.54 -1.61
N LEU A 56 -1.36 3.22 -1.74
CA LEU A 56 -0.26 2.26 -1.86
C LEU A 56 0.52 2.44 -3.17
N ARG A 57 -0.17 2.65 -4.31
CA ARG A 57 0.47 2.93 -5.59
C ARG A 57 1.29 4.22 -5.56
N ALA A 58 0.72 5.29 -5.00
CA ALA A 58 1.42 6.57 -4.87
C ALA A 58 2.66 6.47 -3.96
N TRP A 59 2.55 5.70 -2.86
CA TRP A 59 3.68 5.42 -1.99
C TRP A 59 4.79 4.64 -2.72
N LEU A 60 4.46 3.57 -3.44
CA LEU A 60 5.45 2.82 -4.23
C LEU A 60 6.18 3.70 -5.25
N ALA A 61 5.44 4.52 -6.00
CA ALA A 61 6.04 5.44 -6.96
C ALA A 61 7.01 6.44 -6.30
N ALA A 62 6.70 6.88 -5.07
CA ALA A 62 7.58 7.77 -4.31
C ALA A 62 8.84 7.04 -3.83
N GLU A 63 8.73 5.80 -3.34
CA GLU A 63 9.88 4.97 -2.95
C GLU A 63 10.79 4.68 -4.15
N GLU A 64 10.23 4.33 -5.31
CA GLU A 64 10.98 4.13 -6.55
C GLU A 64 11.74 5.40 -6.96
N ALA A 65 11.08 6.56 -6.91
CA ALA A 65 11.71 7.83 -7.23
C ALA A 65 12.83 8.20 -6.24
N ALA A 66 12.63 7.95 -4.94
CA ALA A 66 13.65 8.18 -3.92
C ALA A 66 14.87 7.28 -4.14
N ALA A 67 14.66 5.99 -4.43
CA ALA A 67 15.75 5.05 -4.71
C ALA A 67 16.58 5.48 -5.93
N LEU A 68 15.92 5.89 -7.02
CA LEU A 68 16.61 6.40 -8.21
C LEU A 68 17.40 7.69 -7.95
N ALA A 69 16.86 8.59 -7.11
CA ALA A 69 17.55 9.82 -6.73
C ALA A 69 18.81 9.53 -5.89
N GLU A 70 18.74 8.58 -4.95
CA GLU A 70 19.91 8.18 -4.15
C GLU A 70 20.99 7.47 -4.99
N GLU A 71 20.60 6.64 -5.96
CA GLU A 71 21.54 5.99 -6.86
C GLU A 71 22.27 6.98 -7.76
N GLY A 72 21.59 8.04 -8.22
CA GLY A 72 22.20 9.12 -8.99
C GLY A 72 23.21 9.96 -8.21
N GLU A 73 23.12 10.00 -6.88
CA GLU A 73 24.10 10.68 -6.02
C GLU A 73 25.29 9.78 -5.61
N ARG A 74 25.15 8.46 -5.78
CA ARG A 74 26.22 7.48 -5.53
C ARG A 74 27.08 7.15 -6.77
N ALA A 75 26.64 7.57 -7.96
CA ALA A 75 27.32 7.35 -9.24
C ALA A 75 28.22 8.54 -9.62
#